data_AF-A0A098F554-F1
#
_entry.id   AF-A0A098F554-F1
#
_cell.length_a   1.000
_cell.length_b   1.000
_cell.length_c   1.000
_cell.angle_alpha   90.00
_cell.angle_beta   90.00
_cell.angle_gamma   90.00
#
_symmetry.space_group_name_H-M   'P 1'
#
loop_
_entity.id
_entity.type
_entity.pdbx_description
1 polymer ?
#
loop_
_entity_poly.entity_id
_entity_poly.type
_entity_poly.pdbx_seq_one_letter_code
_entity_poly.pdbx_strand_id
1 'polypeptide(L)' 'MAAYLGQRIIDGALTYEYVVSKRPDLKEGIDVYLISNEKEDLITK' A
#
# COMPACT_ATOMS: atom_id res chain seq x y z
N MET A 1 2.03 4.47 10.17
CA MET A 1 1.37 5.18 9.06
C MET A 1 1.30 4.33 7.79
N ALA A 2 2.40 3.72 7.34
CA ALA A 2 2.39 2.83 6.18
C ALA A 2 1.40 1.65 6.32
N ALA A 3 1.35 0.99 7.49
CA ALA A 3 0.37 -0.07 7.76
C ALA A 3 -1.10 0.39 7.64
N TYR A 4 -1.42 1.61 8.07
CA TYR A 4 -2.77 2.16 7.96
C TYR A 4 -3.16 2.40 6.49
N LEU A 5 -2.22 2.93 5.69
CA LEU A 5 -2.44 3.14 4.26
C LEU A 5 -2.51 1.81 3.50
N GLY A 6 -1.64 0.86 3.84
CA GLY A 6 -1.68 -0.51 3.33
C GLY A 6 -3.03 -1.17 3.62
N GLN A 7 -3.53 -1.07 4.86
CA GLN A 7 -4.86 -1.59 5.20
C GLN A 7 -5.95 -0.92 4.36
N ARG A 8 -5.90 0.39 4.12
CA ARG A 8 -6.87 1.07 3.25
C ARG A 8 -6.81 0.65 1.79
N ILE A 9 -5.64 0.22 1.31
CA ILE A 9 -5.49 -0.37 -0.01
C ILE A 9 -6.14 -1.76 -0.04
N ILE A 10 -5.94 -2.57 1.00
CA ILE A 10 -6.60 -3.88 1.18
C ILE A 10 -8.12 -3.73 1.25
N ASP A 11 -8.61 -2.72 1.98
CA ASP A 11 -10.03 -2.42 2.12
C ASP A 11 -10.63 -1.83 0.82
N GLY A 12 -9.83 -1.57 -0.21
CA GLY A 12 -10.27 -0.99 -1.49
C GLY A 12 -10.67 0.49 -1.40
N ALA A 13 -10.42 1.15 -0.28
CA ALA A 13 -10.74 2.56 -0.08
C ALA A 13 -9.74 3.49 -0.79
N LEU A 14 -8.51 3.03 -1.03
CA LEU A 14 -7.45 3.75 -1.74
C LEU A 14 -6.74 2.81 -2.71
N THR A 15 -6.22 3.35 -3.82
CA THR A 15 -5.37 2.58 -4.73
C THR A 15 -3.91 2.74 -4.37
N TYR A 16 -3.12 1.69 -4.62
CA TYR A 16 -1.68 1.71 -4.37
C TYR A 16 -0.98 2.87 -5.10
N GLU A 17 -1.27 3.06 -6.38
CA GLU A 17 -0.75 4.16 -7.19
C GLU A 17 -1.07 5.54 -6.59
N TYR A 18 -2.31 5.74 -6.12
CA TYR A 18 -2.71 7.00 -5.50
C TYR A 18 -1.88 7.29 -4.25
N VAL A 19 -1.72 6.29 -3.38
CA VAL A 19 -0.97 6.44 -2.14
C VAL A 19 0.52 6.70 -2.41
N VAL A 20 1.13 5.93 -3.32
CA VAL A 20 2.54 6.10 -3.69
C VAL A 20 2.77 7.45 -4.39
N SER A 21 1.82 7.93 -5.19
CA SER A 21 1.93 9.26 -5.83
C SER A 21 1.93 10.41 -4.82
N LYS A 22 1.17 10.27 -3.72
CA LYS A 22 1.05 11.30 -2.68
C LYS A 22 2.13 11.20 -1.63
N ARG A 23 2.56 9.98 -1.32
CA ARG A 23 3.47 9.64 -0.23
C ARG A 23 4.48 8.58 -0.71
N PRO A 24 5.36 8.95 -1.65
CA PRO A 24 6.39 8.03 -2.14
C PRO A 24 7.38 7.64 -1.03
N ASP A 25 7.51 8.48 0.01
CA ASP A 25 8.25 8.23 1.24
C ASP A 25 7.76 6.99 2.00
N LEU A 26 6.47 6.65 1.88
CA LEU A 26 5.86 5.52 2.56
C LEU A 26 5.74 4.26 1.69
N LYS A 27 6.17 4.31 0.42
CA LYS A 27 6.06 3.20 -0.53
C LYS A 27 6.64 1.90 0.05
N GLU A 28 7.88 1.96 0.51
CA GLU A 28 8.60 0.79 1.01
C GLU A 28 7.91 0.15 2.22
N GLY A 29 7.38 0.96 3.13
CA GLY A 29 6.61 0.46 4.27
C GLY A 29 5.24 -0.11 3.88
N ILE A 30 4.60 0.42 2.83
CA ILE A 30 3.33 -0.10 2.29
C ILE A 30 3.59 -1.43 1.58
N ASP A 31 4.66 -1.54 0.82
CA ASP A 31 5.06 -2.77 0.13
C ASP A 31 5.30 -3.90 1.13
N VAL A 32 6.12 -3.65 2.16
CA VAL A 32 6.38 -4.63 3.23
C VAL A 32 5.08 -5.05 3.90
N TYR A 33 4.16 -4.11 4.14
CA TYR A 33 2.88 -4.42 4.77
C TYR A 33 1.97 -5.26 3.87
N LEU A 34 1.85 -4.91 2.58
CA LEU A 34 1.05 -5.66 1.62
C LEU A 34 1.63 -7.06 1.40
N ILE A 35 2.95 -7.20 1.26
CA ILE A 35 3.66 -8.49 1.18
C ILE A 35 3.38 -9.35 2.42
N SER A 36 3.50 -8.76 3.61
CA SER A 36 3.27 -9.49 4.88
C SER A 36 1.82 -9.96 5.05
N ASN A 37 0.87 -9.37 4.34
CA ASN A 37 -0.55 -9.75 4.34
C ASN A 37 -0.93 -10.61 3.12
N GLU A 38 0.05 -11.10 2.35
CA GLU A 38 -0.17 -11.86 1.12
C GLU A 38 -1.01 -11.09 0.07
N LYS A 39 -0.89 -9.76 0.09
CA LYS A 39 -1.60 -8.80 -0.79
C LYS A 39 -0.68 -8.11 -1.79
N GLU A 40 0.33 -8.83 -2.26
CA GLU A 40 1.25 -8.38 -3.29
C GLU A 40 0.55 -8.08 -4.62
N ASP A 41 -0.60 -8.72 -4.85
CA ASP A 41 -1.47 -8.50 -6.02
C ASP A 41 -1.99 -7.06 -6.12
N LEU A 42 -2.10 -6.37 -4.98
CA LEU A 42 -2.52 -4.97 -4.93
C LEU A 42 -1.38 -3.99 -5.22
N ILE A 43 -0.12 -4.45 -5.23
CA ILE A 43 1.04 -3.65 -5.60
C ILE A 43 1.04 -3.50 -7.12
N THR A 44 0.43 -2.41 -7.58
CA THR A 44 0.42 -2.07 -9.01
C THR A 44 1.78 -1.48 -9.39
N LYS A 45 2.34 -1.97 -10.50
CA LYS A 45 3.74 -1.74 -10.91
C LYS A 45 3.96 -0.38 -11.56
#